data_AF-A0A7K1C373-F1
#
_entry.id   AF-A0A7K1C373-F1
#
_cell.length_a   1.000
_cell.length_b   1.000
_cell.length_c   1.000
_cell.angle_alpha   90.00
_cell.angle_beta   90.00
_cell.angle_gamma   90.00
#
_symmetry.space_group_name_H-M   'P 1'
#
loop_
_entity.id
_entity.type
_entity.pdbx_description
1 polymer ?
#
loop_
_entity_poly.entity_id
_entity_poly.type
_entity_poly.pdbx_seq_one_letter_code
_entity_poly.pdbx_strand_id
1 'polypeptide(L)'
;MGSASRVALAAAKAAVEKAGKLSSETGVALLAAGRALGSVPALRGALSNRIADASAKAALIDSVLGKIDKGALELVKKIVAERWSSVDDMFDGIEEVGIRVIAASDDSEIEAELFAVGRAVAAHPELELALNSKQGSAEAKITLVSSVLKGQSDATTAIVGHLVSAPRGRRIRTLLAHAETIVAEANKRGVATVTTAQPLDAAQITRIESVLSARYGRAHHIDHIIDEDVLGGFTIQVGNDTIDASIRTRLTELSSKLAS
;
A
#
# COMPACT_ATOMS: atom_id res chain seq x y z
N MET A 1 5.23 8.28 9.97
CA MET A 1 6.41 8.88 9.31
C MET A 1 6.68 10.28 9.87
N GLY A 2 7.96 10.60 10.16
CA GLY A 2 8.39 11.95 10.55
C GLY A 2 8.40 12.96 9.37
N SER A 3 8.63 14.25 9.65
CA SER A 3 8.63 15.31 8.64
C SER A 3 9.67 15.10 7.54
N ALA A 4 10.90 14.72 7.91
CA ALA A 4 11.97 14.43 6.95
C ALA A 4 11.62 13.24 6.05
N SER A 5 11.01 12.19 6.62
CA SER A 5 10.58 11.01 5.87
C SER A 5 9.48 11.33 4.85
N ARG A 6 8.56 12.25 5.17
CA ARG A 6 7.54 12.71 4.21
C ARG A 6 8.16 13.46 3.02
N VAL A 7 9.16 14.29 3.26
CA VAL A 7 9.88 15.01 2.19
C VAL A 7 10.67 14.03 1.31
N ALA A 8 11.40 13.10 1.95
CA ALA A 8 12.15 12.06 1.25
C ALA A 8 11.25 11.17 0.38
N LEU A 9 10.08 10.78 0.91
CA LEU A 9 9.09 10.00 0.18
C LEU A 9 8.52 10.80 -1.02
N ALA A 10 8.22 12.08 -0.85
CA ALA A 10 7.77 12.93 -1.95
C ALA A 10 8.83 13.06 -3.06
N ALA A 11 10.11 13.20 -2.70
CA ALA A 11 11.22 13.21 -3.64
C ALA A 11 11.36 11.87 -4.37
N ALA A 12 11.19 10.75 -3.66
CA ALA A 12 11.21 9.42 -4.25
C ALA A 12 10.05 9.20 -5.24
N LYS A 13 8.82 9.63 -4.90
CA LYS A 13 7.67 9.61 -5.82
C LYS A 13 7.95 10.44 -7.08
N ALA A 14 8.49 11.65 -6.93
CA ALA A 14 8.85 12.50 -8.06
C ALA A 14 9.96 11.87 -8.94
N ALA A 15 10.86 11.10 -8.35
CA ALA A 15 11.90 10.37 -9.09
C ALA A 15 11.32 9.27 -9.99
N VAL A 16 10.25 8.59 -9.57
CA VAL A 16 9.51 7.62 -10.40
C VAL A 16 8.86 8.33 -11.58
N GLU A 17 8.10 9.40 -11.32
CA GLU A 17 7.44 10.19 -12.39
C GLU A 17 8.45 10.70 -13.42
N LYS A 18 9.63 11.16 -12.97
CA LYS A 18 10.70 11.60 -13.86
C LYS A 18 11.37 10.47 -14.65
N ALA A 19 11.41 9.26 -14.09
CA ALA A 19 11.97 8.08 -14.76
C ALA A 19 11.07 7.57 -15.90
N GLY A 20 9.78 7.94 -15.90
CA GLY A 20 8.82 7.56 -16.94
C GLY A 20 8.29 6.14 -16.76
N LYS A 21 7.89 5.49 -17.86
CA LYS A 21 7.34 4.13 -17.84
C LYS A 21 8.43 3.12 -17.47
N LEU A 22 8.40 2.69 -16.21
CA LEU A 22 9.20 1.58 -15.68
C LEU A 22 8.40 0.27 -15.80
N SER A 23 9.09 -0.86 -15.92
CA SER A 23 8.42 -2.17 -16.02
C SER A 23 8.01 -2.71 -14.65
N SER A 24 7.07 -3.66 -14.64
CA SER A 24 6.70 -4.41 -13.43
C SER A 24 7.92 -5.12 -12.83
N GLU A 25 8.81 -5.62 -13.68
CA GLU A 25 10.09 -6.24 -13.30
C GLU A 25 10.99 -5.28 -12.50
N THR A 26 11.06 -4.00 -12.88
CA THR A 26 11.78 -2.97 -12.11
C THR A 26 11.18 -2.80 -10.71
N GLY A 27 9.85 -2.79 -10.60
CA GLY A 27 9.17 -2.70 -9.31
C GLY A 27 9.42 -3.93 -8.42
N VAL A 28 9.35 -5.14 -9.00
CA VAL A 28 9.68 -6.39 -8.30
C VAL A 28 11.15 -6.42 -7.85
N ALA A 29 12.07 -5.98 -8.70
CA ALA A 29 13.49 -5.87 -8.37
C ALA A 29 13.74 -4.87 -7.23
N LEU A 30 13.01 -3.74 -7.20
CA LEU A 30 13.09 -2.76 -6.12
C LEU A 30 12.61 -3.32 -4.78
N LEU A 31 11.47 -4.03 -4.79
CA LEU A 31 10.95 -4.74 -3.62
C LEU A 31 11.91 -5.83 -3.13
N ALA A 32 12.56 -6.56 -4.02
CA ALA A 32 13.58 -7.54 -3.67
C ALA A 32 14.82 -6.89 -3.06
N ALA A 33 15.30 -5.78 -3.65
CA ALA A 33 16.43 -5.00 -3.14
C ALA A 33 16.17 -4.48 -1.72
N GLY A 34 14.98 -3.91 -1.47
CA GLY A 34 14.59 -3.45 -0.13
C GLY A 34 14.62 -4.56 0.93
N ARG A 35 14.15 -5.77 0.58
CA ARG A 35 14.23 -6.94 1.48
C ARG A 35 15.67 -7.39 1.72
N ALA A 36 16.48 -7.48 0.67
CA ALA A 36 17.88 -7.91 0.78
C ALA A 36 18.66 -6.97 1.70
N LEU A 37 18.57 -5.65 1.45
CA LEU A 37 19.21 -4.62 2.28
C LEU A 37 18.69 -4.63 3.72
N GLY A 38 17.38 -4.81 3.90
CA GLY A 38 16.73 -4.85 5.21
C GLY A 38 17.01 -6.13 6.01
N SER A 39 17.43 -7.22 5.37
CA SER A 39 17.70 -8.49 6.04
C SER A 39 19.05 -8.54 6.77
N VAL A 40 20.00 -7.68 6.38
CA VAL A 40 21.36 -7.67 6.91
C VAL A 40 21.53 -6.52 7.93
N PRO A 41 21.71 -6.81 9.24
CA PRO A 41 21.80 -5.75 10.26
C PRO A 41 22.93 -4.75 10.03
N ALA A 42 24.09 -5.22 9.52
CA ALA A 42 25.22 -4.37 9.21
C ALA A 42 24.89 -3.33 8.10
N LEU A 43 24.15 -3.74 7.06
CA LEU A 43 23.71 -2.84 6.00
C LEU A 43 22.69 -1.83 6.51
N ARG A 44 21.74 -2.26 7.36
CA ARG A 44 20.81 -1.33 8.02
C ARG A 44 21.55 -0.26 8.81
N GLY A 45 22.55 -0.66 9.60
CA GLY A 45 23.40 0.25 10.35
C GLY A 45 24.13 1.25 9.44
N ALA A 46 24.77 0.76 8.38
CA ALA A 46 25.49 1.60 7.42
C ALA A 46 24.56 2.60 6.70
N LEU A 47 23.37 2.18 6.27
CA LEU A 47 22.40 3.05 5.60
C LEU A 47 21.76 4.08 6.55
N SER A 48 21.59 3.70 7.84
CA SER A 48 21.08 4.59 8.88
C SER A 48 22.06 5.70 9.27
N ASN A 49 23.35 5.56 8.92
CA ASN A 49 24.38 6.55 9.22
C ASN A 49 24.06 7.87 8.49
N ARG A 50 23.79 8.93 9.27
CA ARG A 50 23.44 10.26 8.76
C ARG A 50 24.65 11.12 8.39
N ILE A 51 25.85 10.69 8.79
CA ILE A 51 27.11 11.41 8.54
C ILE A 51 27.69 10.97 7.19
N ALA A 52 27.45 9.72 6.79
CA ALA A 52 27.85 9.23 5.48
C ALA A 52 27.19 10.05 4.38
N ASP A 53 28.00 10.57 3.46
CA ASP A 53 27.56 11.33 2.30
C ASP A 53 26.87 10.42 1.29
N ALA A 54 26.05 11.02 0.42
CA ALA A 54 25.25 10.29 -0.56
C ALA A 54 26.10 9.42 -1.51
N SER A 55 27.34 9.84 -1.81
CA SER A 55 28.24 9.08 -2.68
C SER A 55 28.71 7.79 -2.02
N ALA A 56 29.09 7.82 -0.74
CA ALA A 56 29.48 6.63 0.00
C ALA A 56 28.33 5.61 0.10
N LYS A 57 27.08 6.08 0.32
CA LYS A 57 25.91 5.20 0.34
C LYS A 57 25.62 4.59 -1.03
N ALA A 58 25.73 5.38 -2.10
CA ALA A 58 25.54 4.88 -3.47
C ALA A 58 26.59 3.80 -3.82
N ALA A 59 27.85 4.01 -3.46
CA ALA A 59 28.92 3.02 -3.67
C ALA A 59 28.67 1.72 -2.89
N LEU A 60 28.16 1.81 -1.65
CA LEU A 60 27.74 0.63 -0.90
C LEU A 60 26.61 -0.12 -1.62
N ILE A 61 25.60 0.60 -2.10
CA ILE A 61 24.49 0.02 -2.87
C ILE A 61 25.00 -0.66 -4.14
N ASP A 62 25.92 -0.04 -4.89
CA ASP A 62 26.54 -0.66 -6.07
C ASP A 62 27.28 -1.96 -5.73
N SER A 63 28.03 -1.96 -4.63
CA SER A 63 28.79 -3.15 -4.20
C SER A 63 27.91 -4.33 -3.80
N VAL A 64 26.73 -4.06 -3.23
CA VAL A 64 25.82 -5.09 -2.70
C VAL A 64 24.80 -5.53 -3.76
N LEU A 65 24.25 -4.59 -4.54
CA LEU A 65 23.13 -4.82 -5.44
C LEU A 65 23.50 -4.78 -6.93
N GLY A 66 24.78 -4.66 -7.30
CA GLY A 66 25.22 -4.40 -8.69
C GLY A 66 24.77 -5.39 -9.79
N LYS A 67 24.00 -6.44 -9.46
CA LYS A 67 23.42 -7.42 -10.40
C LYS A 67 21.88 -7.33 -10.53
N ILE A 68 21.25 -6.22 -10.12
CA ILE A 68 19.80 -6.01 -10.30
C ILE A 68 19.49 -5.14 -11.51
N ASP A 69 18.20 -4.99 -11.82
CA ASP A 69 17.71 -4.05 -12.84
C ASP A 69 18.27 -2.63 -12.63
N LYS A 70 18.67 -1.98 -13.73
CA LYS A 70 19.31 -0.66 -13.68
C LYS A 70 18.35 0.43 -13.18
N GLY A 71 17.07 0.35 -13.57
CA GLY A 71 16.04 1.27 -13.09
C GLY A 71 15.83 1.15 -11.59
N ALA A 72 15.74 -0.08 -11.10
CA ALA A 72 15.62 -0.36 -9.67
C ALA A 72 16.84 0.14 -8.88
N LEU A 73 18.05 -0.13 -9.37
CA LEU A 73 19.29 0.30 -8.73
C LEU A 73 19.38 1.82 -8.58
N GLU A 74 19.06 2.57 -9.63
CA GLU A 74 19.07 4.04 -9.61
C GLU A 74 18.00 4.62 -8.68
N LEU A 75 16.82 3.99 -8.60
CA LEU A 75 15.79 4.38 -7.64
C LEU A 75 16.22 4.12 -6.19
N VAL A 76 16.81 2.95 -5.89
CA VAL A 76 17.35 2.66 -4.54
C VAL A 76 18.39 3.71 -4.14
N LYS A 77 19.34 4.04 -5.02
CA LYS A 77 20.37 5.04 -4.75
C LYS A 77 19.77 6.40 -4.41
N LYS A 78 18.80 6.86 -5.20
CA LYS A 78 18.10 8.12 -4.95
C LYS A 78 17.38 8.11 -3.61
N ILE A 79 16.64 7.03 -3.32
CA ILE A 79 15.91 6.87 -2.05
C ILE A 79 16.87 6.90 -0.86
N VAL A 80 17.97 6.15 -0.92
CA VAL A 80 18.96 6.06 0.16
C VAL A 80 19.75 7.37 0.36
N ALA A 81 19.89 8.18 -0.69
CA ALA A 81 20.53 9.48 -0.62
C ALA A 81 19.69 10.53 0.14
N GLU A 82 18.37 10.32 0.23
CA GLU A 82 17.47 11.23 0.94
C GLU A 82 17.61 11.15 2.46
N ARG A 83 17.10 12.19 3.14
CA ARG A 83 17.13 12.29 4.60
C ARG A 83 15.88 11.67 5.24
N TRP A 84 16.04 10.47 5.80
CA TRP A 84 14.96 9.77 6.51
C TRP A 84 14.99 9.98 8.02
N SER A 85 13.82 10.02 8.65
CA SER A 85 13.71 10.15 10.11
C SER A 85 14.14 8.87 10.82
N SER A 86 13.94 7.71 10.21
CA SER A 86 14.40 6.41 10.68
C SER A 86 14.82 5.53 9.50
N VAL A 87 15.60 4.49 9.77
CA VAL A 87 15.96 3.51 8.74
C VAL A 87 14.72 2.69 8.31
N ASP A 88 13.77 2.49 9.21
CA ASP A 88 12.50 1.82 8.89
C ASP A 88 11.66 2.65 7.92
N ASP A 89 11.54 3.96 8.14
CA ASP A 89 10.85 4.85 7.19
C ASP A 89 11.49 4.79 5.79
N MET A 90 12.83 4.65 5.70
CA MET A 90 13.53 4.51 4.41
C MET A 90 13.14 3.22 3.70
N PHE A 91 13.10 2.10 4.42
CA PHE A 91 12.68 0.83 3.84
C PHE A 91 11.19 0.78 3.50
N ASP A 92 10.36 1.49 4.26
CA ASP A 92 8.93 1.68 3.94
C ASP A 92 8.79 2.54 2.68
N GLY A 93 9.64 3.55 2.50
CA GLY A 93 9.72 4.31 1.25
C GLY A 93 10.15 3.48 0.04
N ILE A 94 11.12 2.57 0.19
CA ILE A 94 11.52 1.63 -0.88
C ILE A 94 10.35 0.69 -1.24
N GLU A 95 9.63 0.19 -0.23
CA GLU A 95 8.44 -0.66 -0.40
C GLU A 95 7.34 0.09 -1.15
N GLU A 96 7.02 1.33 -0.74
CA GLU A 96 6.01 2.15 -1.38
C GLU A 96 6.35 2.48 -2.84
N VAL A 97 7.61 2.83 -3.12
CA VAL A 97 8.06 3.10 -4.50
C VAL A 97 7.98 1.84 -5.35
N GLY A 98 8.34 0.67 -4.82
CA GLY A 98 8.22 -0.60 -5.52
C GLY A 98 6.78 -0.94 -5.90
N ILE A 99 5.86 -0.84 -4.94
CA ILE A 99 4.42 -1.06 -5.18
C ILE A 99 3.89 -0.07 -6.22
N ARG A 100 4.28 1.21 -6.12
CA ARG A 100 3.86 2.26 -7.06
C ARG A 100 4.35 2.02 -8.48
N VAL A 101 5.57 1.53 -8.66
CA VAL A 101 6.10 1.15 -9.98
C VAL A 101 5.32 -0.01 -10.57
N ILE A 102 5.04 -1.05 -9.77
CA ILE A 102 4.24 -2.20 -10.23
C ILE A 102 2.84 -1.73 -10.65
N ALA A 103 2.18 -0.93 -9.81
CA ALA A 103 0.85 -0.38 -10.09
C ALA A 103 0.80 0.49 -11.35
N ALA A 104 1.83 1.32 -11.59
CA ALA A 104 1.87 2.18 -12.76
C ALA A 104 2.25 1.44 -14.06
N SER A 105 2.77 0.22 -13.96
CA SER A 105 3.26 -0.57 -15.08
C SER A 105 2.22 -1.51 -15.70
N ASP A 106 1.15 -1.80 -14.97
CA ASP A 106 0.12 -2.76 -15.34
C ASP A 106 -1.27 -2.12 -15.20
N ASP A 107 -2.09 -2.27 -16.24
CA ASP A 107 -3.48 -1.77 -16.28
C ASP A 107 -4.46 -2.78 -15.63
N SER A 108 -3.96 -3.90 -15.07
CA SER A 108 -4.76 -4.90 -14.39
C SER A 108 -5.50 -4.35 -13.17
N GLU A 109 -6.58 -5.03 -12.76
CA GLU A 109 -7.40 -4.64 -11.60
C GLU A 109 -6.71 -4.94 -10.25
N ILE A 110 -5.41 -4.63 -10.13
CA ILE A 110 -4.58 -4.88 -8.93
C ILE A 110 -5.27 -4.39 -7.66
N GLU A 111 -5.93 -3.24 -7.73
CA GLU A 111 -6.67 -2.65 -6.62
C GLU A 111 -7.82 -3.56 -6.15
N ALA A 112 -8.68 -4.00 -7.08
CA ALA A 112 -9.80 -4.89 -6.77
C ALA A 112 -9.31 -6.28 -6.33
N GLU A 113 -8.22 -6.76 -6.92
CA GLU A 113 -7.60 -8.02 -6.55
C GLU A 113 -7.03 -7.96 -5.13
N LEU A 114 -6.26 -6.92 -4.78
CA LEU A 114 -5.73 -6.73 -3.42
C LEU A 114 -6.87 -6.64 -2.39
N PHE A 115 -7.94 -5.93 -2.73
CA PHE A 115 -9.13 -5.84 -1.88
C PHE A 115 -9.79 -7.21 -1.65
N ALA A 116 -9.95 -8.00 -2.71
CA ALA A 116 -10.46 -9.37 -2.60
C ALA A 116 -9.58 -10.24 -1.71
N VAL A 117 -8.25 -10.09 -1.80
CA VAL A 117 -7.29 -10.78 -0.92
C VAL A 117 -7.43 -10.32 0.52
N GLY A 118 -7.55 -9.02 0.77
CA GLY A 118 -7.79 -8.44 2.10
C GLY A 118 -9.03 -9.05 2.76
N ARG A 119 -10.15 -9.16 2.03
CA ARG A 119 -11.38 -9.79 2.52
C ARG A 119 -11.25 -11.29 2.72
N ALA A 120 -10.57 -12.01 1.83
CA ALA A 120 -10.33 -13.44 1.99
C ALA A 120 -9.50 -13.76 3.24
N VAL A 121 -8.43 -12.98 3.48
CA VAL A 121 -7.62 -13.10 4.71
C VAL A 121 -8.45 -12.72 5.94
N ALA A 122 -9.35 -11.74 5.82
CA ALA A 122 -10.26 -11.36 6.91
C ALA A 122 -11.24 -12.47 7.30
N ALA A 123 -11.77 -13.20 6.31
CA ALA A 123 -12.75 -14.26 6.50
C ALA A 123 -12.12 -15.56 7.06
N HIS A 124 -10.80 -15.73 6.94
CA HIS A 124 -10.09 -16.95 7.33
C HIS A 124 -8.99 -16.68 8.38
N PRO A 125 -9.32 -16.73 9.69
CA PRO A 125 -8.36 -16.47 10.77
C PRO A 125 -7.12 -17.37 10.75
N GLU A 126 -7.27 -18.63 10.31
CA GLU A 126 -6.16 -19.58 10.18
C GLU A 126 -5.15 -19.13 9.11
N LEU A 127 -5.63 -18.55 8.01
CA LEU A 127 -4.79 -17.99 6.95
C LEU A 127 -4.04 -16.76 7.46
N GLU A 128 -4.72 -15.86 8.18
CA GLU A 128 -4.06 -14.71 8.81
C GLU A 128 -2.95 -15.15 9.77
N LEU A 129 -3.21 -16.17 10.59
CA LEU A 129 -2.23 -16.72 11.53
C LEU A 129 -1.05 -17.38 10.82
N ALA A 130 -1.30 -18.17 9.77
CA ALA A 130 -0.25 -18.82 8.98
C ALA A 130 0.65 -17.78 8.29
N LEU A 131 0.09 -16.74 7.69
CA LEU A 131 0.83 -15.68 7.01
C LEU A 131 1.64 -14.82 8.01
N ASN A 132 1.08 -14.55 9.18
CA ASN A 132 1.75 -13.77 10.23
C ASN A 132 2.74 -14.58 11.07
N SER A 133 2.72 -15.91 10.97
CA SER A 133 3.60 -16.79 11.74
C SER A 133 5.08 -16.50 11.42
N LYS A 134 5.95 -16.50 12.43
CA LYS A 134 7.40 -16.49 12.21
C LYS A 134 7.95 -17.90 11.89
N GLN A 135 7.10 -18.91 11.98
CA GLN A 135 7.41 -20.32 11.80
C GLN A 135 7.05 -20.70 10.37
N GLY A 136 8.05 -20.70 9.49
CA GLY A 136 7.88 -21.00 8.06
C GLY A 136 8.85 -20.20 7.21
N SER A 137 9.41 -20.82 6.17
CA SER A 137 10.27 -20.11 5.23
C SER A 137 9.45 -19.10 4.42
N ALA A 138 10.09 -18.02 3.96
CA ALA A 138 9.44 -17.05 3.08
C ALA A 138 8.88 -17.74 1.82
N GLU A 139 9.60 -18.75 1.30
CA GLU A 139 9.20 -19.55 0.14
C GLU A 139 7.91 -20.33 0.37
N ALA A 140 7.75 -20.97 1.54
CA ALA A 140 6.54 -21.69 1.89
C ALA A 140 5.32 -20.75 1.95
N LYS A 141 5.51 -19.54 2.47
CA LYS A 141 4.45 -18.54 2.51
C LYS A 141 4.11 -17.97 1.15
N ILE A 142 5.11 -17.70 0.31
CA ILE A 142 4.88 -17.29 -1.09
C ILE A 142 4.11 -18.38 -1.84
N THR A 143 4.44 -19.66 -1.61
CA THR A 143 3.74 -20.80 -2.22
C THR A 143 2.29 -20.89 -1.72
N LEU A 144 2.06 -20.65 -0.42
CA LEU A 144 0.71 -20.60 0.12
C LEU A 144 -0.09 -19.46 -0.52
N VAL A 145 0.49 -18.26 -0.60
CA VAL A 145 -0.13 -17.10 -1.26
C VAL A 145 -0.44 -17.43 -2.72
N SER A 146 0.51 -17.94 -3.50
CA SER A 146 0.25 -18.28 -4.91
C SER A 146 -0.81 -19.38 -5.08
N SER A 147 -0.94 -20.29 -4.11
CA SER A 147 -2.01 -21.30 -4.12
C SER A 147 -3.40 -20.71 -3.85
N VAL A 148 -3.49 -19.69 -2.99
CA VAL A 148 -4.73 -18.99 -2.65
C VAL A 148 -5.11 -17.98 -3.74
N LEU A 149 -4.11 -17.36 -4.37
CA LEU A 149 -4.27 -16.35 -5.42
C LEU A 149 -4.31 -16.92 -6.84
N LYS A 150 -4.56 -18.23 -7.00
CA LYS A 150 -4.67 -18.85 -8.33
C LYS A 150 -5.76 -18.14 -9.15
N GLY A 151 -5.35 -17.41 -10.19
CA GLY A 151 -6.24 -16.66 -11.08
C GLY A 151 -6.12 -15.14 -11.00
N GLN A 152 -5.38 -14.59 -10.01
CA GLN A 152 -5.06 -13.16 -9.92
C GLN A 152 -3.87 -12.80 -10.81
N SER A 153 -3.67 -11.50 -11.06
CA SER A 153 -2.52 -11.00 -11.80
C SER A 153 -1.17 -11.34 -11.15
N ASP A 154 -0.14 -11.45 -12.00
CA ASP A 154 1.25 -11.62 -11.55
C ASP A 154 1.72 -10.43 -10.70
N ALA A 155 1.22 -9.23 -10.99
CA ALA A 155 1.49 -8.01 -10.25
C ALA A 155 0.97 -8.09 -8.80
N THR A 156 -0.29 -8.49 -8.60
CA THR A 156 -0.87 -8.70 -7.26
C THR A 156 -0.11 -9.79 -6.51
N THR A 157 0.20 -10.90 -7.18
CA THR A 157 0.96 -12.00 -6.56
C THR A 157 2.34 -11.54 -6.10
N ALA A 158 3.03 -10.69 -6.87
CA ALA A 158 4.32 -10.14 -6.49
C ALA A 158 4.24 -9.19 -5.27
N ILE A 159 3.22 -8.33 -5.23
CA ILE A 159 3.00 -7.41 -4.11
C ILE A 159 2.69 -8.20 -2.83
N VAL A 160 1.70 -9.10 -2.87
CA VAL A 160 1.31 -9.89 -1.69
C VAL A 160 2.46 -10.81 -1.25
N GLY A 161 3.16 -11.44 -2.18
CA GLY A 161 4.33 -12.26 -1.90
C GLY A 161 5.45 -11.49 -1.19
N HIS A 162 5.68 -10.23 -1.57
CA HIS A 162 6.61 -9.34 -0.87
C HIS A 162 6.17 -9.06 0.57
N LEU A 163 4.91 -8.63 0.76
CA LEU A 163 4.38 -8.24 2.07
C LEU A 163 4.43 -9.39 3.08
N VAL A 164 4.15 -10.60 2.62
CA VAL A 164 4.19 -11.81 3.45
C VAL A 164 5.61 -12.28 3.76
N SER A 165 6.56 -12.03 2.85
CA SER A 165 7.98 -12.38 3.03
C SER A 165 8.69 -11.47 4.04
N ALA A 166 8.31 -10.20 4.09
CA ALA A 166 8.94 -9.20 4.95
C ALA A 166 7.92 -8.34 5.70
N PRO A 167 7.12 -8.93 6.62
CA PRO A 167 6.06 -8.19 7.32
C PRO A 167 6.60 -7.12 8.28
N ARG A 168 7.90 -7.15 8.63
CA ARG A 168 8.58 -6.18 9.53
C ARG A 168 7.83 -5.95 10.86
N GLY A 169 7.12 -6.96 11.36
CA GLY A 169 6.32 -6.88 12.59
C GLY A 169 4.94 -6.25 12.43
N ARG A 170 4.53 -5.87 11.21
CA ARG A 170 3.20 -5.38 10.87
C ARG A 170 2.27 -6.57 10.60
N ARG A 171 0.98 -6.42 10.92
CA ARG A 171 -0.05 -7.43 10.58
C ARG A 171 -0.31 -7.42 9.09
N ILE A 172 -0.55 -8.58 8.50
CA ILE A 172 -0.77 -8.73 7.05
C ILE A 172 -1.95 -7.89 6.56
N ARG A 173 -3.02 -7.80 7.33
CA ARG A 173 -4.19 -6.96 7.01
C ARG A 173 -3.83 -5.49 6.86
N THR A 174 -3.02 -4.97 7.76
CA THR A 174 -2.54 -3.58 7.70
C THR A 174 -1.61 -3.36 6.51
N LEU A 175 -0.81 -4.36 6.15
CA LEU A 175 0.05 -4.31 4.96
C LEU A 175 -0.76 -4.27 3.67
N LEU A 176 -1.81 -5.10 3.56
CA LEU A 176 -2.69 -5.15 2.40
C LEU A 176 -3.44 -3.82 2.22
N ALA A 177 -4.09 -3.31 3.26
CA ALA A 177 -4.78 -2.01 3.21
C ALA A 177 -3.83 -0.85 2.86
N HIS A 178 -2.58 -0.91 3.33
CA HIS A 178 -1.57 0.08 2.97
C HIS A 178 -1.17 -0.02 1.50
N ALA A 179 -0.97 -1.25 0.99
CA ALA A 179 -0.66 -1.48 -0.42
C ALA A 179 -1.81 -1.03 -1.34
N GLU A 180 -3.06 -1.32 -1.00
CA GLU A 180 -4.25 -0.83 -1.70
C GLU A 180 -4.23 0.70 -1.82
N THR A 181 -3.96 1.39 -0.70
CA THR A 181 -3.84 2.85 -0.68
C THR A 181 -2.74 3.35 -1.64
N ILE A 182 -1.59 2.69 -1.67
CA ILE A 182 -0.47 3.06 -2.55
C ILE A 182 -0.83 2.83 -4.03
N VAL A 183 -1.45 1.70 -4.36
CA VAL A 183 -1.89 1.35 -5.72
C VAL A 183 -2.93 2.36 -6.22
N ALA A 184 -3.92 2.69 -5.39
CA ALA A 184 -4.91 3.70 -5.72
C ALA A 184 -4.25 5.07 -5.99
N GLU A 185 -3.38 5.52 -5.08
CA GLU A 185 -2.64 6.78 -5.26
C GLU A 185 -1.77 6.78 -6.54
N ALA A 186 -1.14 5.65 -6.88
CA ALA A 186 -0.34 5.49 -8.08
C ALA A 186 -1.19 5.68 -9.34
N ASN A 187 -2.39 5.11 -9.34
CA ASN A 187 -3.37 5.24 -10.42
C ASN A 187 -4.11 6.58 -10.43
N LYS A 188 -3.70 7.52 -9.56
CA LYS A 188 -4.37 8.82 -9.33
C LYS A 188 -5.85 8.66 -8.97
N ARG A 189 -6.21 7.49 -8.42
CA ARG A 189 -7.53 7.20 -7.87
C ARG A 189 -7.48 7.42 -6.35
N GLY A 190 -8.49 8.05 -5.77
CA GLY A 190 -8.59 8.13 -4.31
C GLY A 190 -9.34 6.93 -3.74
N VAL A 191 -8.86 6.32 -2.66
CA VAL A 191 -9.65 5.28 -1.96
C VAL A 191 -10.77 5.94 -1.16
N ALA A 192 -11.99 5.42 -1.30
CA ALA A 192 -13.15 5.79 -0.51
C ALA A 192 -13.74 4.53 0.14
N THR A 193 -13.67 4.41 1.46
CA THR A 193 -14.29 3.30 2.20
C THR A 193 -15.74 3.64 2.47
N VAL A 194 -16.66 2.88 1.90
CA VAL A 194 -18.10 3.02 2.06
C VAL A 194 -18.61 1.90 2.95
N THR A 195 -19.11 2.26 4.13
CA THR A 195 -19.72 1.33 5.09
C THR A 195 -21.23 1.42 4.99
N THR A 196 -21.92 0.29 4.76
CA THR A 196 -23.39 0.23 4.64
C THR A 196 -23.98 -0.98 5.36
N ALA A 197 -25.28 -0.88 5.69
CA ALA A 197 -26.04 -1.96 6.31
C ALA A 197 -26.38 -3.12 5.35
N GLN A 198 -26.42 -2.83 4.05
CA GLN A 198 -26.78 -3.78 2.99
C GLN A 198 -25.83 -3.68 1.81
N PRO A 199 -25.61 -4.78 1.06
CA PRO A 199 -24.82 -4.74 -0.17
C PRO A 199 -25.34 -3.68 -1.14
N LEU A 200 -24.41 -2.90 -1.69
CA LEU A 200 -24.72 -1.89 -2.69
C LEU A 200 -24.94 -2.54 -4.05
N ASP A 201 -25.88 -2.01 -4.83
CA ASP A 201 -26.05 -2.39 -6.23
C ASP A 201 -25.03 -1.65 -7.13
N ALA A 202 -24.80 -2.17 -8.34
CA ALA A 202 -23.84 -1.58 -9.27
C ALA A 202 -24.20 -0.13 -9.66
N ALA A 203 -25.49 0.21 -9.74
CA ALA A 203 -25.93 1.56 -10.09
C ALA A 203 -25.67 2.58 -8.97
N GLN A 204 -25.78 2.14 -7.71
CA GLN A 204 -25.46 2.90 -6.52
C GLN A 204 -23.96 3.16 -6.42
N ILE A 205 -23.13 2.14 -6.69
CA ILE A 205 -21.66 2.28 -6.73
C ILE A 205 -21.27 3.33 -7.76
N THR A 206 -21.74 3.22 -9.01
CA THR A 206 -21.44 4.20 -10.07
C THR A 206 -21.91 5.61 -9.71
N ARG A 207 -23.05 5.73 -9.01
CA ARG A 207 -23.56 7.03 -8.55
C ARG A 207 -22.65 7.64 -7.47
N ILE A 208 -22.15 6.83 -6.54
CA ILE A 208 -21.22 7.29 -5.51
C ILE A 208 -19.89 7.69 -6.15
N GLU A 209 -19.35 6.89 -7.07
CA GLU A 209 -18.13 7.22 -7.82
C GLU A 209 -18.25 8.55 -8.57
N SER A 210 -19.38 8.77 -9.24
CA SER A 210 -19.70 10.03 -9.92
C SER A 210 -19.68 11.23 -8.97
N VAL A 211 -20.33 11.10 -7.81
CA VAL A 211 -20.43 12.17 -6.81
C VAL A 211 -19.07 12.46 -6.18
N LEU A 212 -18.31 11.42 -5.84
CA LEU A 212 -16.96 11.56 -5.29
C LEU A 212 -16.01 12.18 -6.31
N SER A 213 -16.09 11.76 -7.58
CA SER A 213 -15.28 12.31 -8.66
C SER A 213 -15.58 13.79 -8.90
N ALA A 214 -16.85 14.18 -8.87
CA ALA A 214 -17.25 15.59 -9.00
C ALA A 214 -16.79 16.45 -7.82
N ARG A 215 -16.80 15.90 -6.60
CA ARG A 215 -16.47 16.64 -5.38
C ARG A 215 -14.97 16.79 -5.13
N TYR A 216 -14.19 15.74 -5.42
CA TYR A 216 -12.77 15.68 -5.12
C TYR A 216 -11.87 15.78 -6.37
N GLY A 217 -12.47 15.86 -7.58
CA GLY A 217 -11.75 16.11 -8.83
C GLY A 217 -10.86 14.97 -9.32
N ARG A 218 -11.03 13.75 -8.78
CA ARG A 218 -10.28 12.55 -9.15
C ARG A 218 -11.20 11.33 -9.13
N ALA A 219 -10.91 10.32 -9.94
CA ALA A 219 -11.62 9.05 -9.84
C ALA A 219 -11.40 8.44 -8.45
N HIS A 220 -12.42 7.80 -7.89
CA HIS A 220 -12.34 7.18 -6.58
C HIS A 220 -12.71 5.70 -6.68
N HIS A 221 -11.90 4.84 -6.08
CA HIS A 221 -12.26 3.45 -5.90
C HIS A 221 -13.03 3.28 -4.60
N ILE A 222 -14.09 2.47 -4.65
CA ILE A 222 -14.98 2.25 -3.51
C ILE A 222 -14.62 0.93 -2.85
N ASP A 223 -14.04 1.03 -1.65
CA ASP A 223 -13.91 -0.09 -0.73
C ASP A 223 -15.26 -0.25 0.00
N HIS A 224 -15.97 -1.35 -0.26
CA HIS A 224 -17.30 -1.58 0.30
C HIS A 224 -17.25 -2.56 1.49
N ILE A 225 -17.63 -2.03 2.67
CA ILE A 225 -17.71 -2.76 3.94
C ILE A 225 -19.19 -2.87 4.34
N ILE A 226 -19.64 -4.10 4.65
CA ILE A 226 -20.99 -4.34 5.18
C ILE A 226 -20.89 -4.41 6.70
N ASP A 227 -21.59 -3.50 7.37
CA ASP A 227 -21.68 -3.44 8.83
C ASP A 227 -23.16 -3.37 9.24
N GLU A 228 -23.65 -4.44 9.86
CA GLU A 228 -25.04 -4.58 10.32
C GLU A 228 -25.40 -3.61 11.46
N ASP A 229 -24.40 -3.05 12.16
CA ASP A 229 -24.63 -2.05 13.21
C ASP A 229 -25.00 -0.67 12.65
N VAL A 230 -24.80 -0.45 11.35
CA VAL A 230 -25.23 0.77 10.66
C VAL A 230 -26.75 0.74 10.51
N LEU A 231 -27.43 1.46 11.40
CA LEU A 231 -28.89 1.61 11.36
C LEU A 231 -29.32 2.54 10.22
N GLY A 232 -29.37 1.99 9.00
CA GLY A 232 -29.89 2.62 7.78
C GLY A 232 -29.07 3.83 7.30
N GLY A 233 -28.63 3.78 6.04
CA GLY A 233 -27.80 4.81 5.41
C GLY A 233 -26.42 4.28 5.05
N PHE A 234 -25.47 5.21 4.84
CA PHE A 234 -24.09 4.88 4.48
C PHE A 234 -23.13 5.89 5.11
N THR A 235 -21.91 5.43 5.39
CA THR A 235 -20.80 6.28 5.82
C THR A 235 -19.67 6.14 4.79
N ILE A 236 -19.20 7.25 4.23
CA ILE A 236 -18.10 7.28 3.26
C ILE A 236 -16.90 7.93 3.93
N GLN A 237 -15.77 7.23 3.99
CA GLN A 237 -14.52 7.75 4.48
C GLN A 237 -13.53 7.90 3.32
N VAL A 238 -13.05 9.12 3.08
CA VAL A 238 -12.03 9.45 2.07
C VAL A 238 -10.82 10.05 2.78
N GLY A 239 -9.80 9.24 3.04
CA GLY A 239 -8.64 9.66 3.83
C GLY A 239 -9.03 10.09 5.25
N ASN A 240 -8.97 11.39 5.53
CA ASN A 240 -9.35 11.97 6.82
C ASN A 240 -10.77 12.56 6.84
N ASP A 241 -11.44 12.64 5.68
CA ASP A 241 -12.81 13.16 5.60
C ASP A 241 -13.80 12.00 5.75
N THR A 242 -14.75 12.14 6.69
CA THR A 242 -15.85 11.19 6.85
C THR A 242 -17.17 11.89 6.54
N ILE A 243 -17.90 11.36 5.57
CA ILE A 243 -19.25 11.76 5.21
C ILE A 243 -20.19 10.70 5.79
N ASP A 244 -20.82 11.02 6.91
CA ASP A 244 -21.81 10.13 7.52
C ASP A 244 -23.24 10.57 7.14
N ALA A 245 -23.95 9.69 6.44
CA ALA A 245 -25.35 9.87 6.07
C ALA A 245 -26.28 8.85 6.76
N SER A 246 -25.86 8.28 7.90
CA SER A 246 -26.66 7.34 8.67
C SER A 246 -27.87 8.01 9.36
N ILE A 247 -28.96 7.24 9.54
CA ILE A 247 -30.17 7.70 10.25
C ILE A 247 -29.83 8.03 11.71
N ARG A 248 -28.87 7.31 12.32
CA ARG A 248 -28.39 7.57 13.68
C ARG A 248 -27.83 8.99 13.82
N THR A 249 -27.05 9.46 12.84
CA THR A 249 -26.47 10.80 12.87
C THR A 249 -27.53 11.87 12.66
N ARG A 250 -28.51 11.65 11.77
CA ARG A 250 -29.68 12.54 11.61
C ARG A 250 -30.52 12.65 12.88
N LEU A 251 -30.77 11.53 13.57
CA LEU A 251 -31.49 11.53 14.85
C LEU A 251 -30.71 12.28 15.93
N THR A 252 -29.39 12.10 15.97
CA THR A 252 -28.51 12.79 16.92
C THR A 252 -28.53 14.30 16.68
N GLU A 253 -28.39 14.76 15.43
CA GLU A 253 -28.46 16.17 15.06
C GLU A 253 -29.82 16.81 15.38
N LEU A 254 -30.92 16.06 15.19
CA LEU A 254 -32.26 16.52 15.55
C LEU A 254 -32.41 16.64 17.06
N SER A 255 -31.93 15.65 17.82
CA SER A 255 -31.96 15.68 19.29
C SER A 255 -31.14 16.84 19.86
N SER A 256 -29.97 17.14 19.29
CA SER A 256 -29.13 18.25 19.73
C SER A 256 -29.73 19.61 19.38
N LYS A 257 -30.47 19.73 18.28
CA LYS A 257 -31.19 20.96 17.90
C LYS A 257 -32.46 21.19 18.72
N LEU A 258 -33.05 20.14 19.27
CA LEU A 258 -34.21 20.22 20.16
C LEU A 258 -33.81 20.45 21.64
N ALA A 259 -32.56 20.15 22.00
CA ALA A 259 -32.00 20.38 23.33
C ALA A 259 -31.31 21.76 23.49
N SER A 260 -31.32 22.58 22.43
CA SER A 260 -30.87 23.99 22.40
C SER A 260 -32.05 24.93 22.22
#